data_AF-A0A2M7H4E1-F1
#
_entry.id   AF-A0A2M7H4E1-F1
#
_cell.length_a   1.000
_cell.length_b   1.000
_cell.length_c   1.000
_cell.angle_alpha   90.00
_cell.angle_beta   90.00
_cell.angle_gamma   90.00
#
_symmetry.space_group_name_H-M   'P 1'
#
loop_
_entity.id
_entity.type
_entity.pdbx_description
1 polymer ?
#
loop_
_entity_poly.entity_id
_entity_poly.type
_entity_poly.pdbx_seq_one_letter_code
_entity_poly.pdbx_strand_id
1 'polypeptide(L)'
;MEDAEVHVAVVVQKMVNADIAGVIFSVHPVTKDTNQMIIEAGFGLGEALVSGQITPDNYIVHKDSLDIVDTYIGHQKLKIQRDRDGKNETVELNSEQGSLRKLTDDQVKALAQETLLIEKHYGFPVDIEWAMEDGKVYITQARPITTL
;
A
#
# COMPACT_ATOMS: atom_id res chain seq x y z
N MET A 1 13.32 30.59 22.14
CA MET A 1 12.39 29.85 21.26
C MET A 1 11.22 29.49 22.14
N GLU A 2 10.07 30.13 21.91
CA GLU A 2 8.82 29.69 22.55
C GLU A 2 8.53 28.26 22.09
N ASP A 3 8.25 27.37 23.04
CA ASP A 3 7.64 26.07 22.76
C ASP A 3 6.28 26.35 22.11
N ALA A 4 6.19 26.16 20.80
CA ALA A 4 4.92 26.24 20.10
C ALA A 4 3.99 25.15 20.67
N GLU A 5 2.81 25.55 21.12
CA GLU A 5 1.83 24.65 21.71
C GLU A 5 1.36 23.64 20.65
N VAL A 6 1.81 22.39 20.76
CA VAL A 6 1.46 21.31 19.81
C VAL A 6 0.13 20.71 20.22
N HIS A 7 -0.85 20.78 19.33
CA HIS A 7 -2.14 20.09 19.50
C HIS A 7 -2.18 18.79 18.68
N VAL A 8 -2.85 17.77 19.22
CA VAL A 8 -2.99 16.45 18.58
C VAL A 8 -4.48 16.16 18.36
N ALA A 9 -4.83 15.81 17.13
CA ALA A 9 -6.13 15.23 16.79
C ALA A 9 -5.99 13.72 16.57
N VAL A 10 -6.98 12.95 17.04
CA VAL A 10 -6.99 11.49 16.91
C VAL A 10 -8.04 11.08 15.89
N VAL A 11 -7.62 10.37 14.84
CA VAL A 11 -8.53 9.76 13.86
C VAL A 11 -8.98 8.41 14.39
N VAL A 12 -10.30 8.22 14.51
CA VAL A 12 -10.91 6.93 14.85
C VAL A 12 -11.59 6.38 13.60
N GLN A 13 -11.00 5.35 13.02
CA GLN A 13 -11.45 4.73 11.77
C GLN A 13 -11.86 3.27 12.00
N LYS A 14 -12.84 2.79 11.22
CA LYS A 14 -13.18 1.37 11.18
C LYS A 14 -11.98 0.58 10.63
N MET A 15 -11.53 -0.42 11.39
CA MET A 15 -10.47 -1.33 10.97
C MET A 15 -10.92 -2.20 9.80
N VAL A 16 -10.05 -2.35 8.79
CA VAL A 16 -10.20 -3.30 7.69
C VAL A 16 -9.41 -4.57 8.06
N ASN A 17 -10.04 -5.75 8.04
CA ASN A 17 -9.33 -6.99 8.34
C ASN A 17 -8.63 -7.48 7.07
N ALA A 18 -7.55 -6.79 6.72
CA ALA A 18 -6.93 -6.93 5.41
C ALA A 18 -6.29 -8.31 5.21
N ASP A 19 -6.62 -8.95 4.10
CA ASP A 19 -5.90 -10.11 3.57
C ASP A 19 -4.60 -9.69 2.90
N ILE A 20 -4.63 -8.51 2.25
CA ILE A 20 -3.51 -7.86 1.57
C ILE A 20 -3.61 -6.36 1.84
N ALA A 21 -2.48 -5.72 2.11
CA ALA A 21 -2.41 -4.27 2.25
C ALA A 21 -1.13 -3.74 1.60
N GLY A 22 -1.09 -2.43 1.37
CA GLY A 22 -0.05 -1.85 0.56
C GLY A 22 0.03 -0.35 0.59
N VAL A 23 1.00 0.13 -0.17
CA VAL A 23 1.26 1.55 -0.42
C VAL A 23 1.30 1.78 -1.93
N ILE A 24 0.85 2.94 -2.39
CA ILE A 24 0.97 3.35 -3.79
C ILE A 24 1.59 4.73 -3.83
N PHE A 25 2.67 4.87 -4.58
CA PHE A 25 3.19 6.18 -4.95
C PHE A 25 2.76 6.47 -6.37
N SER A 26 1.99 7.54 -6.57
CA SER A 26 1.55 7.94 -7.90
C SER A 26 2.70 8.43 -8.78
N VAL A 27 3.91 8.64 -8.26
CA VAL A 27 5.12 8.92 -9.05
C VAL A 27 6.21 7.98 -8.57
N HIS A 28 6.99 7.42 -9.49
CA HIS A 28 8.07 6.52 -9.14
C HIS A 28 9.09 7.24 -8.22
N PRO A 29 9.28 6.80 -6.95
CA PRO A 29 9.99 7.60 -5.95
C PRO A 29 11.52 7.70 -6.20
N VAL A 30 12.11 6.70 -6.86
CA VAL A 30 13.53 6.67 -7.22
C VAL A 30 13.82 7.38 -8.56
N THR A 31 13.16 6.98 -9.65
CA THR A 31 13.42 7.54 -10.99
C THR A 31 12.77 8.89 -11.20
N LYS A 32 11.76 9.24 -10.39
CA LYS A 32 10.92 10.44 -10.51
C LYS A 32 10.15 10.53 -11.83
N ASP A 33 9.97 9.40 -12.52
CA ASP A 33 9.14 9.34 -13.73
C ASP A 33 7.67 9.54 -13.36
N THR A 34 7.11 10.68 -13.76
CA THR A 34 5.73 11.06 -13.46
C THR A 34 4.69 10.26 -14.25
N ASN A 35 5.13 9.52 -15.28
CA ASN A 35 4.27 8.64 -16.07
C ASN A 35 4.16 7.24 -15.46
N GLN A 36 4.92 6.96 -14.39
CA GLN A 36 4.90 5.69 -13.70
C GLN A 36 4.41 5.85 -12.27
N MET A 37 3.63 4.88 -11.82
CA MET A 37 3.34 4.69 -10.41
C MET A 37 3.91 3.35 -9.94
N ILE A 38 4.16 3.23 -8.64
CA ILE A 38 4.57 1.98 -8.01
C ILE A 38 3.52 1.58 -6.98
N ILE A 39 3.11 0.32 -7.06
CA ILE A 39 2.18 -0.31 -6.12
C ILE A 39 2.97 -1.37 -5.36
N GLU A 40 3.04 -1.22 -4.03
CA GLU A 40 3.64 -2.19 -3.12
C GLU A 40 2.53 -2.99 -2.43
N ALA A 41 2.69 -4.31 -2.32
CA ALA A 41 1.68 -5.17 -1.68
C ALA A 41 2.32 -6.24 -0.79
N GLY A 42 1.75 -6.42 0.40
CA GLY A 42 2.11 -7.48 1.34
C GLY A 42 0.88 -8.19 1.89
N PHE A 43 1.04 -9.44 2.33
CA PHE A 43 -0.03 -10.18 3.00
C PHE A 43 -0.29 -9.62 4.41
N GLY A 44 -1.57 -9.62 4.81
CA GLY A 44 -2.04 -9.15 6.10
C GLY A 44 -2.20 -7.64 6.18
N LEU A 45 -2.19 -7.12 7.41
CA LEU A 45 -2.31 -5.70 7.71
C LEU A 45 -1.07 -4.93 7.23
N GLY A 46 -1.29 -3.69 6.79
CA GLY A 46 -0.24 -2.82 6.23
C GLY A 46 0.87 -2.44 7.20
N GLU A 47 0.67 -2.62 8.51
CA GLU A 47 1.63 -2.30 9.57
C GLU A 47 3.01 -2.93 9.33
N ALA A 48 3.06 -4.21 8.90
CA ALA A 48 4.32 -4.91 8.65
C ALA A 48 5.11 -4.30 7.47
N LEU A 49 4.39 -3.79 6.47
CA LEU A 49 4.98 -3.15 5.29
C LEU A 49 5.48 -1.75 5.64
N VAL A 50 4.64 -0.92 6.26
CA VAL A 50 4.98 0.48 6.60
C VAL A 50 6.13 0.55 7.61
N SER A 51 6.26 -0.43 8.49
CA SER A 51 7.38 -0.55 9.43
C SER A 51 8.65 -1.18 8.84
N GLY A 52 8.64 -1.59 7.56
CA GLY A 52 9.79 -2.20 6.89
C GLY A 52 10.15 -3.60 7.37
N GLN A 53 9.22 -4.31 8.02
CA GLN A 53 9.45 -5.67 8.54
C GLN A 53 9.38 -6.74 7.45
N ILE A 54 8.82 -6.42 6.29
CA ILE A 54 8.66 -7.34 5.16
C ILE A 54 9.22 -6.74 3.88
N THR A 55 9.52 -7.62 2.93
CA THR A 55 9.78 -7.24 1.53
C THR A 55 8.48 -7.44 0.75
N PRO A 56 7.83 -6.37 0.28
CA PRO A 56 6.58 -6.48 -0.46
C PRO A 56 6.83 -6.94 -1.90
N ASP A 57 5.75 -7.29 -2.59
CA ASP A 57 5.75 -7.30 -4.05
C ASP A 57 5.72 -5.84 -4.54
N ASN A 58 6.42 -5.56 -5.65
CA ASN A 58 6.40 -4.27 -6.31
C ASN A 58 5.87 -4.41 -7.73
N TYR A 59 4.91 -3.57 -8.09
CA TYR A 59 4.34 -3.49 -9.43
C TYR A 59 4.55 -2.07 -9.95
N ILE A 60 5.30 -1.92 -11.03
CA ILE A 60 5.46 -0.63 -11.71
C ILE A 60 4.42 -0.58 -12.82
N VAL A 61 3.63 0.49 -12.86
CA VAL A 61 2.51 0.65 -13.81
C VAL A 61 2.66 1.95 -14.58
N HIS A 62 2.52 1.89 -15.90
CA HIS A 62 2.44 3.08 -16.74
C HIS A 62 1.04 3.71 -16.64
N LYS A 63 0.96 5.00 -16.31
CA LYS A 63 -0.31 5.67 -16.00
C LYS A 63 -1.30 5.70 -17.16
N ASP A 64 -0.82 5.96 -18.38
CA ASP A 64 -1.71 6.16 -19.53
C ASP A 64 -2.35 4.86 -20.02
N SER A 65 -1.56 3.78 -20.10
CA SER A 65 -2.02 2.48 -20.61
C SER A 65 -2.49 1.52 -19.53
N LEU A 66 -2.12 1.79 -18.26
CA LEU A 66 -2.30 0.90 -17.11
C LEU A 66 -1.58 -0.45 -17.27
N ASP A 67 -0.58 -0.51 -18.15
CA ASP A 67 0.24 -1.70 -18.31
C ASP A 67 1.21 -1.83 -17.15
N ILE A 68 1.36 -3.06 -16.66
CA ILE A 68 2.38 -3.42 -15.69
C ILE A 68 3.70 -3.53 -16.45
N VAL A 69 4.61 -2.59 -16.22
CA VAL A 69 5.89 -2.50 -16.95
C VAL A 69 6.98 -3.34 -16.28
N ASP A 70 6.87 -3.56 -14.96
CA ASP A 70 7.78 -4.42 -14.21
C ASP A 70 7.07 -5.03 -13.00
N THR A 71 7.55 -6.18 -12.56
CA THR A 71 7.04 -6.88 -11.39
C THR A 71 8.18 -7.56 -10.63
N TYR A 72 8.28 -7.23 -9.35
CA TYR A 72 9.14 -7.92 -8.40
C TYR A 72 8.28 -8.62 -7.36
N ILE A 73 8.50 -9.92 -7.16
CA ILE A 73 7.79 -10.71 -6.14
C ILE A 73 8.71 -10.89 -4.93
N GLY A 74 8.29 -10.31 -3.80
CA GLY A 74 9.04 -10.35 -2.55
C GLY A 74 8.78 -11.63 -1.78
N HIS A 75 9.81 -12.15 -1.10
CA HIS A 75 9.66 -13.25 -0.16
C HIS A 75 9.30 -12.73 1.24
N GLN A 76 8.02 -12.81 1.59
CA GLN A 76 7.50 -12.35 2.87
C GLN A 76 7.59 -13.45 3.94
N LYS A 77 8.30 -13.21 5.05
CA LYS A 77 8.50 -14.21 6.12
C LYS A 77 7.41 -14.22 7.19
N LEU A 78 6.68 -13.13 7.32
CA LEU A 78 5.64 -12.94 8.33
C LEU A 78 4.52 -12.08 7.78
N LYS A 79 3.33 -12.18 8.36
CA LYS A 79 2.25 -11.21 8.19
C LYS A 79 1.69 -10.83 9.55
N ILE A 80 1.08 -9.65 9.65
CA ILE A 80 0.27 -9.28 10.81
C ILE A 80 -1.19 -9.48 10.41
N GLN A 81 -1.99 -10.09 11.26
CA GLN A 81 -3.44 -10.26 11.06
C GLN A 81 -4.20 -10.00 12.35
N ARG A 82 -5.53 -9.93 12.28
CA ARG A 82 -6.37 -9.89 13.49
C ARG A 82 -6.77 -11.28 13.93
N ASP A 83 -6.60 -11.55 15.22
CA ASP A 83 -7.12 -12.75 15.85
C ASP A 83 -8.64 -12.64 16.08
N ARG A 84 -9.23 -13.71 16.63
CA ARG A 84 -10.68 -13.78 16.90
C ARG A 84 -11.15 -12.81 17.99
N ASP A 85 -10.25 -12.39 18.87
CA ASP A 85 -10.51 -11.41 19.93
C ASP A 85 -10.29 -9.97 19.43
N GLY A 86 -9.89 -9.82 18.17
CA GLY A 86 -9.67 -8.54 17.53
C GLY A 86 -8.31 -7.91 17.85
N LYS A 87 -7.35 -8.64 18.41
CA LYS A 87 -5.98 -8.17 18.61
C LYS A 87 -5.13 -8.45 17.37
N ASN A 88 -4.10 -7.66 17.17
CA ASN A 88 -3.12 -7.94 16.13
C ASN A 88 -2.21 -9.08 16.60
N GLU A 89 -1.96 -10.04 15.72
CA GLU A 89 -1.02 -11.14 15.91
C GLU A 89 -0.08 -11.25 14.71
N THR A 90 1.17 -11.62 14.99
CA THR A 90 2.18 -11.90 13.95
C THR A 90 2.18 -13.39 13.64
N VAL A 91 2.04 -13.72 12.36
CA VAL A 91 2.02 -15.10 11.86
C VAL A 91 3.19 -15.29 10.91
N GLU A 92 4.02 -16.30 11.15
CA GLU A 92 5.09 -16.69 10.24
C GLU A 92 4.51 -17.36 8.98
N LEU A 93 5.04 -16.98 7.82
CA LEU A 93 4.72 -17.60 6.55
C LEU A 93 5.81 -18.59 6.19
N ASN A 94 5.40 -19.77 5.72
CA ASN A 94 6.37 -20.70 5.14
C ASN A 94 6.89 -20.17 3.80
N SER A 95 7.96 -20.76 3.29
CA SER A 95 8.63 -20.25 2.08
C SER A 95 7.72 -20.26 0.83
N GLU A 96 6.83 -21.24 0.72
CA GLU A 96 5.87 -21.32 -0.39
C GLU A 96 4.86 -20.16 -0.32
N GLN A 97 4.21 -19.99 0.84
CA GLN A 97 3.25 -18.91 1.09
C GLN A 97 3.88 -17.52 0.92
N GLY A 98 5.06 -17.31 1.49
CA GLY A 98 5.78 -16.04 1.45
C GLY A 98 6.18 -15.59 0.04
N SER A 99 6.35 -16.55 -0.87
CA SER A 99 6.75 -16.32 -2.27
C SER A 99 5.57 -16.20 -3.23
N LEU A 100 4.33 -16.38 -2.75
CA LEU A 100 3.15 -16.17 -3.58
C LEU A 100 3.04 -14.71 -3.97
N ARG A 101 2.64 -14.48 -5.21
CA ARG A 101 2.25 -13.16 -5.71
C ARG A 101 0.99 -12.69 -4.98
N LYS A 102 0.99 -11.45 -4.51
CA LYS A 102 -0.09 -10.90 -3.65
C LYS A 102 -1.26 -10.38 -4.48
N LEU A 103 -1.01 -9.80 -5.64
CA LEU A 103 -2.05 -9.21 -6.48
C LEU A 103 -2.09 -9.85 -7.87
N THR A 104 -3.29 -10.05 -8.38
CA THR A 104 -3.52 -10.32 -9.81
C THR A 104 -3.34 -9.06 -10.66
N ASP A 105 -3.12 -9.23 -11.97
CA ASP A 105 -2.98 -8.09 -12.88
C ASP A 105 -4.22 -7.17 -12.86
N ASP A 106 -5.41 -7.75 -12.77
CA ASP A 106 -6.66 -6.98 -12.71
C ASP A 106 -6.78 -6.15 -11.43
N GLN A 107 -6.32 -6.70 -10.28
CA GLN A 107 -6.29 -5.95 -9.02
C GLN A 107 -5.26 -4.82 -9.07
N VAL A 108 -4.08 -5.05 -9.67
CA VAL A 108 -3.06 -4.01 -9.87
C VAL A 108 -3.63 -2.87 -10.73
N LYS A 109 -4.30 -3.21 -11.83
CA LYS A 109 -4.93 -2.22 -12.72
C LYS A 109 -6.06 -1.45 -12.03
N ALA A 110 -6.89 -2.12 -11.24
CA ALA A 110 -7.96 -1.47 -10.47
C ALA A 110 -7.38 -0.47 -9.45
N LEU A 111 -6.34 -0.86 -8.71
CA LEU A 111 -5.63 0.04 -7.78
C LEU A 111 -5.01 1.24 -8.51
N ALA A 112 -4.42 1.02 -9.68
CA ALA A 112 -3.87 2.08 -10.51
C ALA A 112 -4.94 3.08 -10.97
N GLN A 113 -6.11 2.59 -11.40
CA GLN A 113 -7.24 3.44 -11.78
C GLN A 113 -7.74 4.30 -10.62
N GLU A 114 -7.94 3.71 -9.44
CA GLU A 114 -8.35 4.45 -8.23
C GLU A 114 -7.30 5.51 -7.85
N THR A 115 -6.02 5.17 -7.97
CA THR A 115 -4.92 6.11 -7.72
C THR A 115 -4.98 7.32 -8.65
N LEU A 116 -5.24 7.13 -9.95
CA LEU A 116 -5.38 8.24 -10.90
C LEU A 116 -6.59 9.14 -10.57
N LEU A 117 -7.70 8.55 -10.10
CA LEU A 117 -8.86 9.34 -9.66
C LEU A 117 -8.53 10.19 -8.43
N ILE A 118 -7.80 9.63 -7.47
CA ILE A 118 -7.37 10.31 -6.24
C ILE A 118 -6.35 11.41 -6.56
N GLU A 119 -5.32 11.10 -7.35
CA GLU A 119 -4.31 12.07 -7.81
C GLU A 119 -4.98 13.24 -8.55
N LYS A 120 -5.92 12.94 -9.46
CA LYS A 120 -6.71 13.96 -10.16
C LYS A 120 -7.58 14.81 -9.22
N HIS A 121 -8.18 14.19 -8.21
CA HIS A 121 -9.02 14.88 -7.24
C HIS A 121 -8.21 15.90 -6.42
N TYR A 122 -7.02 15.50 -5.95
CA TYR A 122 -6.16 16.35 -5.15
C TYR A 122 -5.34 17.35 -5.98
N GLY A 123 -5.05 17.03 -7.24
CA GLY A 123 -4.26 17.88 -8.14
C GLY A 123 -2.76 17.86 -7.89
N PHE A 124 -2.26 16.88 -7.12
CA PHE A 124 -0.84 16.68 -6.83
C PHE A 124 -0.52 15.18 -6.73
N PRO A 125 0.76 14.78 -6.90
CA PRO A 125 1.21 13.41 -6.68
C PRO A 125 0.92 12.93 -5.26
N VAL A 126 0.40 11.72 -5.15
CA VAL A 126 -0.10 11.15 -3.89
C VAL A 126 0.66 9.88 -3.50
N ASP A 127 0.87 9.75 -2.19
CA ASP A 127 1.23 8.53 -1.50
C ASP A 127 -0.03 8.02 -0.77
N ILE A 128 -0.45 6.81 -1.11
CA ILE A 128 -1.71 6.21 -0.70
C ILE A 128 -1.44 4.93 0.08
N GLU A 129 -2.00 4.82 1.28
CA GLU A 129 -2.13 3.55 1.98
C GLU A 129 -3.48 2.91 1.67
N TRP A 130 -3.48 1.61 1.42
CA TRP A 130 -4.68 0.85 1.08
C TRP A 130 -4.69 -0.53 1.74
N ALA A 131 -5.89 -1.08 1.87
CA ALA A 131 -6.15 -2.40 2.40
C ALA A 131 -7.19 -3.13 1.55
N MET A 132 -7.09 -4.45 1.46
CA MET A 132 -8.03 -5.31 0.75
C MET A 132 -8.58 -6.38 1.69
N GLU A 133 -9.90 -6.46 1.80
CA GLU A 133 -10.64 -7.45 2.58
C GLU A 133 -11.65 -8.13 1.64
N ASP A 134 -11.58 -9.45 1.49
CA ASP A 134 -12.45 -10.24 0.60
C ASP A 134 -12.49 -9.71 -0.85
N GLY A 135 -11.33 -9.28 -1.37
CA GLY A 135 -11.18 -8.73 -2.73
C GLY A 135 -11.66 -7.28 -2.89
N LYS A 136 -12.22 -6.66 -1.85
CA LYS A 136 -12.64 -5.26 -1.87
C LYS A 136 -11.54 -4.34 -1.35
N VAL A 137 -11.18 -3.33 -2.14
CA VAL A 137 -10.18 -2.31 -1.79
C VAL A 137 -10.80 -1.21 -0.93
N TYR A 138 -10.03 -0.76 0.05
CA TYR A 138 -10.29 0.39 0.91
C TYR A 138 -9.06 1.28 0.94
N ILE A 139 -9.25 2.58 0.74
CA ILE A 139 -8.19 3.58 0.96
C ILE A 139 -8.18 3.97 2.43
N THR A 140 -7.04 3.84 3.09
CA THR A 140 -6.89 4.15 4.52
C THR A 140 -6.25 5.51 4.74
N GLN A 141 -5.37 5.94 3.84
CA GLN A 141 -4.72 7.24 3.89
C GLN A 141 -4.36 7.71 2.48
N ALA A 142 -4.38 9.01 2.25
CA ALA A 142 -3.79 9.63 1.06
C ALA A 142 -3.11 10.94 1.46
N ARG A 143 -1.87 11.14 1.04
CA ARG A 143 -1.06 12.32 1.39
C ARG A 143 -0.22 12.79 0.19
N PRO A 144 0.19 14.06 0.12
CA PRO A 144 1.07 14.53 -0.95
C PRO A 144 2.46 13.88 -0.88
N ILE A 145 3.05 13.57 -2.03
CA ILE A 145 4.48 13.25 -2.11
C ILE A 145 5.27 14.56 -2.04
N THR A 146 6.11 14.74 -1.02
CA THR A 146 6.88 15.98 -0.79
C THR A 146 8.36 15.89 -1.18
N THR A 147 8.80 14.75 -1.71
CA THR A 147 10.22 14.43 -1.97
C THR A 147 10.58 14.34 -3.46
N LEU A 148 9.66 14.72 -4.34
CA LEU A 148 9.90 14.77 -5.79
C LEU A 148 10.90 15.87 -6.17
#